data_AF-A0A5E8MLB1-F1
#
_entry.id   AF-A0A5E8MLB1-F1
#
_cell.length_a   1.000
_cell.length_b   1.000
_cell.length_c   1.000
_cell.angle_alpha   90.00
_cell.angle_beta   90.00
_cell.angle_gamma   90.00
#
_symmetry.space_group_name_H-M   'P 1'
#
loop_
_entity.id
_entity.type
_entity.pdbx_description
1 polymer ?
#
loop_
_entity_poly.entity_id
_entity_poly.type
_entity_poly.pdbx_seq_one_letter_code
_entity_poly.pdbx_strand_id
1 'polypeptide(L)'
;MKNKLKYKLLHIRLLGVLLGCAVILASCYYSIASLFGVFNPIMWLSAFLIDSLTGKKGSFPQSIHEYSSWWDRLEFSFPEIMQFFMAGLFLCVIVYATFHATVIIAGYIAELLERNYIKYIFGARFLRLYEKMQKRKGKIIARQNKKTCEKDDLNDATFEHYTKWKTFYKSDLSFDEWKNKVLNINSKS
;
A
#
# COMPACT_ATOMS: atom_id res chain seq x y z
N MET A 1 -29.41 -19.11 -18.54
CA MET A 1 -29.04 -17.77 -17.99
C MET A 1 -27.73 -17.73 -17.19
N LYS A 2 -27.38 -18.74 -16.36
CA LYS A 2 -26.14 -18.74 -15.55
C LYS A 2 -24.84 -18.53 -16.37
N ASN A 3 -24.72 -19.15 -17.55
CA ASN A 3 -23.50 -19.03 -18.37
C ASN A 3 -23.28 -17.62 -18.95
N LYS A 4 -24.35 -16.92 -19.34
CA LYS A 4 -24.24 -15.52 -19.82
C LYS A 4 -23.76 -14.57 -18.73
N LEU A 5 -24.19 -14.75 -17.48
CA LEU A 5 -23.73 -13.94 -16.35
C LEU A 5 -22.26 -14.23 -15.99
N LYS A 6 -21.87 -15.52 -15.96
CA LYS A 6 -20.48 -15.93 -15.72
C LYS A 6 -19.54 -15.33 -16.75
N TYR A 7 -19.92 -15.33 -18.03
CA TYR A 7 -19.13 -14.72 -19.10
C TYR A 7 -18.94 -13.21 -18.90
N LYS A 8 -20.02 -12.47 -18.61
CA LYS A 8 -19.94 -11.02 -18.33
C LYS A 8 -19.00 -10.71 -17.15
N LEU A 9 -19.06 -11.52 -16.09
CA LEU A 9 -18.19 -11.35 -14.93
C LEU A 9 -16.73 -11.70 -15.23
N LEU A 10 -16.49 -12.75 -16.03
CA LEU A 10 -15.14 -13.10 -16.48
C LEU A 10 -14.53 -11.98 -17.31
N HIS A 11 -15.32 -11.39 -18.22
CA HIS A 11 -14.91 -10.28 -19.07
C HIS A 11 -14.48 -9.05 -18.26
N ILE A 12 -15.27 -8.69 -17.24
CA ILE A 12 -14.92 -7.61 -16.31
C ILE A 12 -13.66 -7.94 -15.51
N ARG A 13 -13.51 -9.20 -15.07
CA ARG A 13 -12.32 -9.61 -14.31
C ARG A 13 -11.05 -9.52 -15.16
N LEU A 14 -11.12 -9.91 -16.44
CA LEU A 14 -10.01 -9.76 -17.38
C LEU A 14 -9.67 -8.28 -17.61
N LEU A 15 -10.68 -7.43 -17.79
CA LEU A 15 -10.48 -5.99 -17.88
C LEU A 15 -9.80 -5.43 -16.61
N GLY A 16 -10.25 -5.85 -15.43
CA GLY A 16 -9.65 -5.43 -14.15
C GLY A 16 -8.19 -5.85 -14.01
N VAL A 17 -7.83 -7.06 -14.48
CA VAL A 17 -6.41 -7.51 -14.51
C VAL A 17 -5.60 -6.64 -15.47
N LEU A 18 -6.09 -6.39 -16.69
CA LEU A 18 -5.41 -5.55 -17.67
C LEU A 18 -5.19 -4.12 -17.15
N LEU A 19 -6.24 -3.53 -16.57
CA LEU A 19 -6.15 -2.20 -15.96
C LEU A 19 -5.19 -2.19 -14.77
N GLY A 20 -5.19 -3.23 -13.93
CA GLY A 20 -4.24 -3.38 -12.82
C GLY A 20 -2.78 -3.43 -13.31
N CYS A 21 -2.51 -4.23 -14.35
CA CYS A 21 -1.18 -4.27 -14.98
C CYS A 21 -0.80 -2.90 -15.57
N ALA A 22 -1.72 -2.22 -16.25
CA ALA A 22 -1.48 -0.90 -16.80
C ALA A 22 -1.17 0.14 -15.71
N VAL A 23 -1.89 0.11 -14.58
CA VAL A 23 -1.64 0.97 -13.41
C VAL A 23 -0.23 0.75 -12.87
N ILE A 24 0.18 -0.51 -12.67
CA ILE A 24 1.52 -0.82 -12.15
C ILE A 24 2.59 -0.35 -13.12
N LEU A 25 2.47 -0.68 -14.42
CA LEU A 25 3.44 -0.30 -15.44
C LEU A 25 3.55 1.22 -15.59
N ALA A 26 2.42 1.92 -15.65
CA ALA A 26 2.40 3.38 -15.72
C ALA A 26 3.02 4.01 -14.46
N SER A 27 2.75 3.45 -13.28
CA SER A 27 3.31 3.94 -12.02
C SER A 27 4.81 3.71 -11.93
N CYS A 28 5.31 2.54 -12.35
CA CYS A 28 6.74 2.25 -12.42
C CYS A 28 7.45 3.15 -13.44
N TYR A 29 6.86 3.32 -14.62
CA TYR A 29 7.41 4.18 -15.65
C TYR A 29 7.50 5.62 -15.15
N TYR A 30 6.40 6.15 -14.60
CA TYR A 30 6.35 7.54 -14.16
C TYR A 30 7.25 7.80 -12.96
N SER A 31 7.34 6.89 -11.98
CA SER A 31 8.22 7.07 -10.82
C SER A 31 9.69 7.18 -11.23
N ILE A 32 10.14 6.40 -12.22
CA ILE A 32 11.50 6.47 -12.76
C ILE A 32 11.67 7.68 -13.67
N ALA A 33 10.78 7.88 -14.64
CA ALA A 33 10.86 8.99 -15.60
C ALA A 33 10.84 10.35 -14.91
N SER A 34 10.17 10.46 -13.76
CA SER A 34 10.13 11.67 -12.94
C SER A 34 11.49 12.10 -12.40
N LEU A 35 12.44 11.17 -12.26
CA LEU A 35 13.82 11.51 -11.90
C LEU A 35 14.53 12.26 -13.06
N PHE A 36 14.19 11.93 -14.30
CA PHE A 36 14.86 12.43 -15.50
C PHE A 36 14.16 13.66 -16.12
N GLY A 37 13.44 14.44 -15.32
CA GLY A 37 12.85 15.71 -15.75
C GLY A 37 11.40 15.64 -16.21
N VAL A 38 10.75 14.48 -16.12
CA VAL A 38 9.28 14.44 -16.18
C VAL A 38 8.73 15.06 -14.90
N PHE A 39 7.70 15.90 -15.01
CA PHE A 39 7.08 16.57 -13.85
C PHE A 39 6.78 15.58 -12.73
N ASN A 40 7.20 15.89 -11.49
CA ASN A 40 6.91 15.08 -10.32
C ASN A 40 6.08 15.91 -9.32
N PRO A 41 4.79 15.56 -9.07
CA PRO A 41 3.95 16.34 -8.17
C PRO A 41 4.42 16.30 -6.71
N ILE A 42 5.06 15.20 -6.27
CA ILE A 42 5.60 15.08 -4.92
C ILE A 42 6.79 16.03 -4.75
N MET A 43 7.73 16.02 -5.69
CA MET A 43 8.90 16.91 -5.61
C MET A 43 8.52 18.37 -5.80
N TRP A 44 7.55 18.67 -6.68
CA TRP A 44 7.02 20.02 -6.83
C TRP A 44 6.39 20.53 -5.53
N LEU A 45 5.57 19.71 -4.86
CA LEU A 45 4.92 20.08 -3.60
C LEU A 45 5.94 20.22 -2.46
N SER A 46 6.92 19.30 -2.39
CA SER A 46 8.04 19.42 -1.44
C SER A 46 8.84 20.70 -1.66
N ALA A 47 9.13 21.04 -2.92
CA ALA A 47 9.82 22.28 -3.25
C ALA A 47 8.99 23.52 -2.88
N PHE A 48 7.69 23.52 -3.15
CA PHE A 48 6.81 24.60 -2.75
C PHE A 48 6.79 24.81 -1.24
N LEU A 49 6.70 23.74 -0.45
CA LEU A 49 6.71 23.82 1.01
C LEU A 49 8.04 24.33 1.55
N ILE A 50 9.17 23.84 1.03
CA ILE A 50 10.50 24.22 1.53
C ILE A 50 10.84 25.65 1.09
N ASP A 51 10.49 26.05 -0.12
CA ASP A 51 10.65 27.44 -0.57
C ASP A 51 9.81 28.39 0.29
N SER A 52 8.59 27.99 0.67
CA SER A 52 7.75 28.76 1.58
C SER A 52 8.32 28.85 3.00
N LEU A 53 8.96 27.80 3.51
CA LEU A 53 9.53 27.78 4.85
C LEU A 53 10.87 28.52 4.94
N THR A 54 11.68 28.43 3.88
CA THR A 54 13.02 29.05 3.83
C THR A 54 13.00 30.47 3.26
N GLY A 55 11.88 30.89 2.66
CA GLY A 55 11.75 32.17 1.96
C GLY A 55 12.63 32.27 0.71
N LYS A 56 13.26 31.17 0.27
CA LYS A 56 14.19 31.12 -0.86
C LYS A 56 13.62 30.20 -1.93
N LYS A 57 13.36 30.76 -3.11
CA LYS A 57 12.87 30.00 -4.26
C LYS A 57 13.96 29.09 -4.83
N GLY A 58 13.62 27.84 -5.14
CA GLY A 58 14.57 26.85 -5.68
C GLY A 58 15.48 26.22 -4.61
N SER A 59 15.05 26.25 -3.35
CA SER A 59 15.79 25.69 -2.22
C SER A 59 15.77 24.16 -2.19
N PHE A 60 14.88 23.51 -2.95
CA PHE A 60 14.73 22.06 -3.03
C PHE A 60 14.69 21.57 -4.49
N PRO A 61 15.31 20.42 -4.80
CA PRO A 61 15.45 19.94 -6.17
C PRO A 61 14.16 19.33 -6.73
N GLN A 62 13.89 19.61 -8.01
CA GLN A 62 12.75 19.09 -8.77
C GLN A 62 13.14 18.10 -9.88
N SER A 63 14.42 17.72 -9.98
CA SER A 63 14.89 16.63 -10.85
C SER A 63 16.15 15.99 -10.29
N ILE A 64 16.60 14.85 -10.85
CA ILE A 64 17.87 14.23 -10.45
C ILE A 64 19.08 15.12 -10.75
N HIS A 65 18.99 15.94 -11.81
CA HIS A 65 20.04 16.89 -12.17
C HIS A 65 20.12 18.04 -11.16
N GLU A 66 18.98 18.59 -10.77
CA GLU A 66 18.92 19.59 -9.70
C GLU A 66 19.32 19.00 -8.35
N TYR A 67 18.97 17.73 -8.11
CA TYR A 67 19.32 17.00 -6.90
C TYR A 67 20.83 16.91 -6.70
N SER A 68 21.58 16.53 -7.74
CA SER A 68 23.05 16.51 -7.66
C SER A 68 23.59 17.89 -7.26
N SER A 69 23.16 18.95 -7.95
CA SER A 69 23.61 20.31 -7.65
C SER A 69 23.19 20.80 -6.26
N TRP A 70 22.06 20.32 -5.76
CA TRP A 70 21.55 20.66 -4.44
C TRP A 70 22.31 19.91 -3.34
N TRP A 71 22.63 18.64 -3.59
CA TRP A 71 23.43 17.82 -2.71
C TRP A 71 24.85 18.36 -2.56
N ASP A 72 25.48 18.77 -3.67
CA ASP A 72 26.82 19.36 -3.66
C ASP A 72 26.89 20.68 -2.88
N ARG A 73 25.77 21.41 -2.76
CA ARG A 73 25.69 22.65 -1.95
C ARG A 73 25.55 22.39 -0.46
N LEU A 74 25.19 21.17 -0.05
CA LEU A 74 25.08 20.83 1.36
C LEU A 74 26.48 20.47 1.87
N GLU A 75 27.16 21.43 2.48
CA GLU A 75 28.45 21.24 3.15
C GLU A 75 28.29 20.35 4.39
N PHE A 76 28.12 19.06 4.19
CA PHE A 76 28.07 18.08 5.27
C PHE A 76 29.47 17.61 5.64
N SER A 77 29.80 17.64 6.93
CA SER A 77 31.07 17.16 7.47
C SER A 77 31.14 15.62 7.63
N PHE A 78 30.32 14.87 6.89
CA PHE A 78 30.24 13.41 6.99
C PHE A 78 31.22 12.71 6.04
N PRO A 79 31.67 11.47 6.35
CA PRO A 79 32.47 10.65 5.43
C PRO A 79 31.74 10.43 4.09
N GLU A 80 32.48 10.40 2.97
CA GLU A 80 31.92 10.28 1.61
C GLU A 80 30.96 9.10 1.43
N ILE A 81 31.30 7.93 2.01
CA ILE A 81 30.44 6.74 1.97
C ILE A 81 29.06 7.03 2.57
N MET A 82 29.02 7.74 3.70
CA MET A 82 27.77 8.08 4.38
C MET A 82 26.94 9.07 3.57
N GLN A 83 27.59 10.02 2.89
CA GLN A 83 26.91 10.94 1.97
C GLN A 83 26.28 10.21 0.79
N PHE A 84 26.99 9.25 0.18
CA PHE A 84 26.46 8.42 -0.90
C PHE A 84 25.22 7.62 -0.46
N PHE A 85 25.27 7.01 0.74
CA PHE A 85 24.12 6.28 1.28
C PHE A 85 22.91 7.19 1.53
N MET A 86 23.11 8.36 2.14
CA MET A 86 22.04 9.32 2.38
C MET A 86 21.40 9.80 1.08
N ALA A 87 22.22 10.02 0.06
CA ALA A 87 21.73 10.44 -1.24
C ALA A 87 20.91 9.36 -1.95
N GLY A 88 21.39 8.12 -1.92
CA GLY A 88 20.65 6.98 -2.45
C GLY A 88 19.33 6.75 -1.72
N LEU A 89 19.33 6.87 -0.38
CA LEU A 89 18.12 6.71 0.43
C LEU A 89 17.07 7.78 0.11
N PHE A 90 17.50 9.03 -0.05
CA PHE A 90 16.59 10.12 -0.45
C PHE A 90 15.91 9.84 -1.80
N LEU A 91 16.68 9.41 -2.81
CA LEU A 91 16.13 9.04 -4.12
C LEU A 91 15.13 7.88 -4.01
N CYS A 92 15.46 6.85 -3.22
CA CYS A 92 14.55 5.73 -2.96
C CYS A 92 13.22 6.20 -2.34
N VAL A 93 13.27 7.11 -1.36
CA VAL A 93 12.06 7.66 -0.71
C VAL A 93 11.20 8.44 -1.71
N ILE A 94 11.80 9.25 -2.57
CA ILE A 94 11.07 10.01 -3.59
C ILE A 94 10.43 9.08 -4.61
N VAL A 95 11.18 8.10 -5.15
CA VAL A 95 10.64 7.14 -6.12
C VAL A 95 9.49 6.36 -5.50
N TYR A 96 9.65 5.92 -4.26
CA TYR A 96 8.60 5.22 -3.50
C TYR A 96 7.36 6.09 -3.33
N ALA A 97 7.50 7.33 -2.84
CA ALA A 97 6.38 8.25 -2.65
C ALA A 97 5.67 8.56 -3.97
N THR A 98 6.42 8.79 -5.04
CA THR A 98 5.89 9.07 -6.39
C THR A 98 5.16 7.86 -6.95
N PHE A 99 5.72 6.66 -6.79
CA PHE A 99 5.06 5.41 -7.18
C PHE A 99 3.72 5.26 -6.46
N HIS A 100 3.69 5.42 -5.14
CA HIS A 100 2.46 5.31 -4.36
C HIS A 100 1.40 6.34 -4.77
N ALA A 101 1.78 7.60 -4.96
CA ALA A 101 0.87 8.63 -5.44
C ALA A 101 0.31 8.28 -6.84
N THR A 102 1.16 7.79 -7.74
CA THR A 102 0.76 7.43 -9.10
C THR A 102 -0.16 6.21 -9.12
N VAL A 103 0.10 5.20 -8.29
CA VAL A 103 -0.78 4.03 -8.14
C VAL A 103 -2.18 4.45 -7.67
N ILE A 104 -2.27 5.38 -6.72
CA ILE A 104 -3.55 5.88 -6.22
C ILE A 104 -4.31 6.60 -7.36
N ILE A 105 -3.66 7.54 -8.04
CA ILE A 105 -4.29 8.33 -9.12
C ILE A 105 -4.69 7.43 -10.30
N ALA A 106 -3.78 6.61 -10.78
CA ALA A 106 -4.03 5.68 -11.89
C ALA A 106 -5.09 4.63 -11.51
N GLY A 107 -5.12 4.21 -10.25
CA GLY A 107 -6.18 3.36 -9.69
C GLY A 107 -7.57 4.01 -9.79
N TYR A 108 -7.70 5.28 -9.40
CA TYR A 108 -8.97 6.01 -9.57
C TYR A 108 -9.40 6.12 -11.04
N ILE A 109 -8.46 6.39 -11.94
CA ILE A 109 -8.73 6.46 -13.39
C ILE A 109 -9.17 5.08 -13.90
N ALA A 110 -8.50 4.00 -13.49
CA ALA A 110 -8.85 2.63 -13.85
C ALA A 110 -10.26 2.26 -13.38
N GLU A 111 -10.65 2.60 -12.14
CA GLU A 111 -12.01 2.38 -11.66
C GLU A 111 -13.07 3.14 -12.48
N LEU A 112 -12.76 4.38 -12.87
CA LEU A 112 -13.65 5.19 -13.70
C LEU A 112 -13.80 4.60 -15.10
N LEU A 113 -12.69 4.13 -15.70
CA LEU A 113 -12.70 3.42 -16.98
C LEU A 113 -13.49 2.12 -16.90
N GLU A 114 -13.30 1.30 -15.87
CA GLU A 114 -14.06 0.06 -15.66
C GLU A 114 -15.56 0.35 -15.57
N ARG A 115 -15.98 1.32 -14.76
CA ARG A 115 -17.39 1.71 -14.60
C ARG A 115 -18.00 2.17 -15.92
N ASN A 116 -17.30 3.03 -16.65
CA ASN A 116 -17.77 3.55 -17.95
C ASN A 116 -17.85 2.42 -18.99
N TYR A 117 -16.85 1.53 -19.03
CA TYR A 117 -16.84 0.37 -19.90
C TYR A 117 -18.03 -0.56 -19.63
N ILE A 118 -18.28 -0.91 -18.36
CA ILE A 118 -19.40 -1.76 -17.97
C ILE A 118 -20.73 -1.11 -18.36
N LYS A 119 -20.87 0.21 -18.12
CA LYS A 119 -22.08 0.96 -18.48
C LYS A 119 -22.32 0.94 -19.99
N TYR A 120 -21.27 1.13 -20.79
CA TYR A 120 -21.35 1.18 -22.25
C TYR A 120 -21.67 -0.19 -22.85
N ILE A 121 -20.97 -1.24 -22.45
CA ILE A 121 -21.11 -2.58 -23.04
C ILE A 121 -22.31 -3.36 -22.50
N PHE A 122 -22.58 -3.28 -21.19
CA PHE A 122 -23.59 -4.12 -20.53
C PHE A 122 -24.82 -3.34 -20.04
N GLY A 123 -24.79 -2.00 -20.13
CA GLY A 123 -25.89 -1.12 -19.75
C GLY A 123 -25.92 -0.76 -18.26
N ALA A 124 -26.59 0.36 -17.96
CA ALA A 124 -26.67 0.93 -16.61
C ALA A 124 -27.34 -0.02 -15.58
N ARG A 125 -28.31 -0.84 -16.01
CA ARG A 125 -28.96 -1.83 -15.13
C ARG A 125 -27.97 -2.86 -14.61
N PHE A 126 -27.06 -3.31 -15.47
CA PHE A 126 -26.04 -4.28 -15.09
C PHE A 126 -24.97 -3.65 -14.19
N LEU A 127 -24.55 -2.41 -14.47
CA LEU A 127 -23.64 -1.67 -13.60
C LEU A 127 -24.16 -1.58 -12.16
N ARG A 128 -25.43 -1.21 -11.95
CA ARG A 128 -26.03 -1.15 -10.60
C ARG A 128 -26.01 -2.50 -9.87
N LEU A 129 -26.22 -3.60 -10.59
CA LEU A 129 -26.14 -4.95 -10.02
C LEU A 129 -24.69 -5.30 -9.68
N TYR A 130 -23.75 -4.98 -10.57
CA TYR A 130 -22.32 -5.18 -10.36
C TYR A 130 -21.81 -4.43 -9.12
N GLU A 131 -22.13 -3.15 -8.97
CA GLU A 131 -21.77 -2.36 -7.80
C GLU A 131 -22.35 -2.93 -6.50
N LYS A 132 -23.61 -3.39 -6.51
CA LYS A 132 -24.21 -4.07 -5.36
C LYS A 132 -23.47 -5.36 -5.00
N MET A 133 -23.05 -6.14 -6.00
CA MET A 133 -22.24 -7.34 -5.77
C MET A 133 -20.87 -6.99 -5.19
N GLN A 134 -20.19 -5.97 -5.72
CA GLN A 134 -18.89 -5.54 -5.21
C GLN A 134 -18.97 -5.01 -3.78
N LYS A 135 -19.99 -4.18 -3.46
CA LYS A 135 -20.23 -3.73 -2.07
C LYS A 135 -20.46 -4.89 -1.11
N ARG A 136 -21.18 -5.93 -1.52
CA ARG A 136 -21.38 -7.14 -0.70
C ARG A 136 -20.08 -7.90 -0.49
N LYS A 137 -19.28 -8.09 -1.54
CA LYS A 137 -17.94 -8.71 -1.43
C LYS A 137 -17.05 -7.94 -0.46
N GLY A 138 -16.98 -6.62 -0.58
CA GLY A 138 -16.21 -5.76 0.32
C GLY A 138 -16.62 -5.92 1.79
N LYS A 139 -17.93 -5.97 2.07
CA LYS A 139 -18.44 -6.23 3.43
C LYS A 139 -18.04 -7.61 3.98
N ILE A 140 -18.02 -8.64 3.13
CA ILE A 140 -17.61 -10.00 3.52
C ILE A 140 -16.12 -10.02 3.85
N ILE A 141 -15.28 -9.42 3.00
CA ILE A 141 -13.83 -9.32 3.23
C ILE A 141 -13.54 -8.54 4.52
N ALA A 142 -14.19 -7.40 4.73
CA ALA A 142 -14.02 -6.61 5.95
C ALA A 142 -14.41 -7.41 7.22
N ARG A 143 -15.49 -8.20 7.16
CA ARG A 143 -15.89 -9.08 8.26
C ARG A 143 -14.87 -10.19 8.50
N GLN A 144 -14.29 -10.77 7.45
CA GLN A 144 -13.25 -11.78 7.57
C GLN A 144 -12.00 -11.19 8.21
N ASN A 145 -11.53 -10.03 7.74
CA ASN A 145 -10.37 -9.35 8.30
C ASN A 145 -10.58 -8.99 9.77
N LYS A 146 -11.79 -8.54 10.15
CA LYS A 146 -12.12 -8.28 11.55
C LYS A 146 -12.00 -9.55 12.42
N LYS A 147 -12.53 -10.68 11.95
CA LYS A 147 -12.42 -11.96 12.66
C LYS A 147 -10.97 -12.42 12.82
N THR A 148 -10.14 -12.20 11.80
CA THR A 148 -8.70 -12.50 11.89
C THR A 148 -8.04 -11.62 12.94
N CYS A 149 -8.28 -10.31 12.92
CA CYS A 149 -7.77 -9.37 13.92
C CYS A 149 -8.20 -9.77 15.34
N GLU A 150 -9.48 -10.07 15.58
CA GLU A 150 -9.97 -10.53 16.88
C GLU A 150 -9.29 -11.83 17.36
N LYS A 151 -8.94 -12.72 16.43
CA LYS A 151 -8.22 -13.96 16.75
C LYS A 151 -6.76 -13.69 17.11
N ASP A 152 -6.13 -12.77 16.40
CA ASP A 152 -4.74 -12.37 16.65
C ASP A 152 -4.64 -11.65 18.00
N ASP A 153 -5.54 -10.71 18.28
CA ASP A 153 -5.64 -10.02 19.58
C ASP A 153 -5.83 -11.02 20.75
N LEU A 154 -6.67 -12.04 20.55
CA LEU A 154 -6.89 -13.08 21.55
C LEU A 154 -5.64 -13.95 21.77
N ASN A 155 -4.91 -14.28 20.69
CA ASN A 155 -3.67 -15.03 20.79
C ASN A 155 -2.59 -14.23 21.53
N ASP A 156 -2.48 -12.93 21.26
CA ASP A 156 -1.54 -12.03 21.92
C ASP A 156 -1.85 -11.92 23.42
N ALA A 157 -3.12 -11.70 23.79
CA ALA A 157 -3.54 -11.68 25.19
C ALA A 157 -3.28 -13.03 25.89
N THR A 158 -3.47 -14.15 25.17
CA THR A 158 -3.20 -15.49 25.70
C THR A 158 -1.70 -15.69 25.95
N PHE A 159 -0.85 -15.19 25.05
CA PHE A 159 0.61 -15.25 25.19
C PHE A 159 1.12 -14.34 26.32
N GLU A 160 0.52 -13.16 26.49
CA GLU A 160 0.84 -12.28 27.62
C GLU A 160 0.49 -12.95 28.96
N HIS A 161 -0.67 -13.60 29.05
CA HIS A 161 -1.07 -14.35 30.24
C HIS A 161 -0.11 -15.51 30.53
N TYR A 162 0.30 -16.26 29.49
CA TYR A 162 1.34 -17.29 29.62
C TYR A 162 2.64 -16.73 30.19
N THR A 163 3.10 -15.59 29.68
CA THR A 163 4.37 -14.98 30.08
C THR A 163 4.33 -14.63 31.57
N LYS A 164 3.25 -13.99 32.03
CA LYS A 164 3.05 -13.67 33.46
C LYS A 164 2.96 -14.93 34.33
N TRP A 165 2.19 -15.92 33.89
CA TRP A 165 2.06 -17.21 34.60
C TRP A 165 3.40 -17.93 34.70
N LYS A 166 4.17 -18.01 33.61
CA LYS A 166 5.48 -18.67 33.56
C LYS A 166 6.47 -18.03 34.52
N THR A 167 6.51 -16.69 34.56
CA THR A 167 7.35 -15.94 35.49
C THR A 167 6.95 -16.17 36.95
N PHE A 168 5.65 -16.18 37.26
CA PHE A 168 5.16 -16.37 38.62
C PHE A 168 5.43 -17.79 39.16
N TYR A 169 5.15 -18.82 38.35
CA TYR A 169 5.32 -20.22 38.74
C TYR A 169 6.70 -20.80 38.45
N LYS A 170 7.63 -20.01 37.87
CA LYS A 170 8.98 -20.45 37.43
C LYS A 170 8.92 -21.75 36.62
N SER A 171 7.96 -21.83 35.70
CA SER A 171 7.71 -23.05 34.93
C SER A 171 8.55 -23.11 33.67
N ASP A 172 9.09 -24.29 33.35
CA ASP A 172 9.81 -24.54 32.09
C ASP A 172 8.88 -24.91 30.92
N LEU A 173 7.56 -24.98 31.15
CA LEU A 173 6.58 -25.33 30.12
C LEU A 173 6.64 -24.37 28.94
N SER A 174 6.58 -24.91 27.71
CA SER A 174 6.40 -24.13 26.49
C SER A 174 4.98 -23.55 26.40
N PHE A 175 4.78 -22.54 25.54
CA PHE A 175 3.47 -21.89 25.40
C PHE A 175 2.37 -22.88 24.99
N ASP A 176 2.65 -23.76 24.03
CA ASP A 176 1.68 -24.74 23.54
C ASP A 176 1.35 -25.81 24.59
N GLU A 177 2.35 -26.28 25.35
CA GLU A 177 2.12 -27.20 26.45
C GLU A 177 1.33 -26.57 27.59
N TRP A 178 1.64 -25.32 27.94
CA TRP A 178 0.89 -24.55 28.93
C TRP A 178 -0.55 -24.32 28.47
N LYS A 179 -0.75 -23.93 27.20
CA LYS A 179 -2.07 -23.71 26.61
C LYS A 179 -2.92 -24.99 26.64
N ASN A 180 -2.30 -26.15 26.41
CA ASN A 180 -2.99 -27.43 26.50
C ASN A 180 -3.26 -27.86 27.95
N LYS A 181 -2.31 -27.68 28.87
CA LYS A 181 -2.43 -28.17 30.27
C LYS A 181 -3.21 -27.23 31.20
N VAL A 182 -3.08 -25.93 31.03
CA VAL A 182 -3.63 -24.90 31.93
C VAL A 182 -4.91 -24.30 31.38
N LEU A 183 -4.97 -24.02 30.07
CA LEU A 183 -6.20 -23.52 29.43
C LEU A 183 -7.13 -24.64 28.94
N ASN A 184 -6.67 -25.90 29.00
CA ASN A 184 -7.44 -27.11 28.72
C ASN A 184 -8.22 -27.07 27.39
N ILE A 185 -7.60 -26.49 26.36
CA ILE A 185 -8.26 -26.20 25.08
C ILE A 185 -8.64 -27.49 24.31
N ASN A 186 -8.03 -28.63 24.65
CA ASN A 186 -8.33 -29.93 24.05
C ASN A 186 -9.31 -30.82 24.85
N SER A 187 -9.83 -30.40 26.01
CA SER A 187 -10.78 -31.23 26.78
C SER A 187 -12.26 -31.04 26.42
N LYS A 188 -12.56 -30.23 25.42
CA LYS A 188 -13.90 -30.06 24.85
C LYS A 188 -13.86 -30.32 23.35
N SER A 189 -13.51 -31.56 23.01
CA SER A 189 -13.83 -32.18 21.72
C SER A 189 -14.99 -33.12 21.95
#